data_AF-A0A9Q4KVN4-F1
#
_entry.id   AF-A0A9Q4KVN4-F1
#
_cell.length_a   1.000
_cell.length_b   1.000
_cell.length_c   1.000
_cell.angle_alpha   90.00
_cell.angle_beta   90.00
_cell.angle_gamma   90.00
#
_symmetry.space_group_name_H-M   'P 1'
#
loop_
_entity.id
_entity.type
_entity.pdbx_description
1 polymer ?
#
loop_
_entity_poly.entity_id
_entity_poly.type
_entity_poly.pdbx_seq_one_letter_code
_entity_poly.pdbx_strand_id
1 'polypeptide(L)'
;MNTKTSLLILLTALGAIIAPLYADAATTPDIPDPNVEFNLTGAGATFPFPLIDLWRVEYNNVYDNVNLNYQSIGSGGGIKQHIEKTVNFAASDAPMTEGERGLAPGTLHIPESIGGVVVVYNIPEVPNKGLKLTADAVAGIFLGEITKWNDPAITAVNPGLNLPDKEIVTAHRSDGSGTTFIFTEYLTTVSPKWDEQVGTGKSVPWPLGLASAGNEGVASIVKSTKYSIGYVELAYAFQTGMTYASIQNAEKSAFIEPTLDSISAASSGAADSLPAAKDSWVDVSLVNAPGSESYPIASFTYLLVYDDLKPVTKNKEQAKAVIHLINWMITDGQEFSSSLLYVPLADKVTKLGQQGLQQITYGGEILWDENASPKSEVTQEINQHTEMKTSDEKEGGGCLIATATYGSEMAPQVQLLREIRDNQLMNSAPGMSFMTGFNQLYYSFSPQIADMERANPAFKEMVKIGITPLLSTLSVMEYAESDSEVLGYGVSVILMNLGMYVGAPAMLFYGLTKKYRG
;
A
#
# COMPACT_ATOMS: atom_id res chain seq x y z
N MET A 1 22.72 40.19 -61.61
CA MET A 1 22.67 41.49 -60.91
C MET A 1 21.70 41.36 -59.75
N ASN A 2 22.23 41.49 -58.52
CA ASN A 2 21.65 42.14 -57.32
C ASN A 2 20.23 42.73 -57.51
N THR A 3 19.27 42.67 -56.58
CA THR A 3 19.35 42.67 -55.11
C THR A 3 17.92 42.64 -54.50
N LYS A 4 17.80 42.22 -53.21
CA LYS A 4 16.87 42.72 -52.17
C LYS A 4 15.39 42.28 -52.26
N THR A 5 14.65 41.90 -51.22
CA THR A 5 14.83 41.73 -49.76
C THR A 5 13.60 40.95 -49.26
N SER A 6 13.77 40.27 -48.13
CA SER A 6 12.94 39.27 -47.46
C SER A 6 11.52 39.64 -47.00
N LEU A 7 10.79 38.56 -46.65
CA LEU A 7 9.84 38.40 -45.54
C LEU A 7 8.39 38.87 -45.73
N LEU A 8 7.43 37.92 -45.89
CA LEU A 8 6.25 37.75 -45.02
C LEU A 8 5.29 36.63 -45.52
N ILE A 9 4.72 35.90 -44.55
CA ILE A 9 3.46 35.14 -44.57
C ILE A 9 3.44 33.80 -45.33
N LEU A 10 3.53 32.71 -44.56
CA LEU A 10 2.92 31.43 -44.93
C LEU A 10 1.80 31.15 -43.92
N LEU A 11 0.56 31.45 -44.28
CA LEU A 11 -0.61 30.93 -43.59
C LEU A 11 -1.78 30.84 -44.57
N THR A 12 -2.18 29.59 -44.84
CA THR A 12 -3.41 29.06 -45.47
C THR A 12 -2.97 27.78 -46.18
N ALA A 13 -3.66 26.66 -46.16
CA ALA A 13 -4.84 26.16 -45.47
C ALA A 13 -4.91 24.71 -45.98
N LEU A 14 -5.13 23.74 -45.10
CA LEU A 14 -5.81 22.51 -45.50
C LEU A 14 -6.49 21.91 -44.27
N GLY A 15 -7.71 22.38 -44.02
CA GLY A 15 -8.67 21.66 -43.20
C GLY A 15 -9.18 20.46 -43.99
N ALA A 16 -8.89 19.26 -43.48
CA ALA A 16 -9.54 18.02 -43.86
C ALA A 16 -9.93 17.29 -42.58
N ILE A 17 -11.19 17.54 -42.19
CA ILE A 17 -12.16 16.60 -41.62
C ILE A 17 -11.55 15.38 -40.91
N ILE A 18 -11.43 15.48 -39.59
CA ILE A 18 -11.48 14.31 -38.70
C ILE A 18 -12.86 14.38 -38.05
N ALA A 19 -13.78 13.55 -38.52
CA ALA A 19 -14.96 13.23 -37.73
C ALA A 19 -14.45 12.45 -36.50
N PRO A 20 -14.79 12.84 -35.26
CA PRO A 20 -14.47 11.99 -34.13
C PRO A 20 -15.32 10.72 -34.28
N LEU A 21 -14.65 9.57 -34.36
CA LEU A 21 -15.28 8.32 -33.94
C LEU A 21 -15.71 8.55 -32.50
N TYR A 22 -17.02 8.54 -32.25
CA TYR A 22 -17.57 8.39 -30.91
C TYR A 22 -17.17 7.00 -30.42
N ALA A 23 -15.99 6.89 -29.82
CA ALA A 23 -15.73 5.87 -28.81
C ALA A 23 -16.53 6.30 -27.57
N ASP A 24 -17.28 5.37 -26.97
CA ASP A 24 -17.97 5.58 -25.69
C ASP A 24 -16.99 6.19 -24.68
N ALA A 25 -17.07 7.51 -24.47
CA ALA A 25 -16.38 8.16 -23.39
C ALA A 25 -17.14 7.77 -22.12
N ALA A 26 -16.64 6.77 -21.41
CA ALA A 26 -17.15 6.44 -20.08
C ALA A 26 -17.15 7.72 -19.24
N THR A 27 -18.34 8.20 -18.87
CA THR A 27 -18.50 9.37 -17.99
C THR A 27 -17.82 9.08 -16.66
N THR A 28 -16.97 9.95 -16.13
CA THR A 28 -16.38 9.79 -14.79
C THR A 28 -17.39 10.16 -13.70
N PRO A 29 -17.31 9.59 -12.47
CA PRO A 29 -18.17 10.02 -11.37
C PRO A 29 -17.95 11.50 -11.00
N ASP A 30 -18.96 12.12 -10.39
CA ASP A 30 -18.86 13.51 -9.90
C ASP A 30 -17.66 13.65 -8.94
N ILE A 31 -16.81 14.65 -9.19
CA ILE A 31 -15.71 15.02 -8.29
C ILE A 31 -16.30 15.50 -6.95
N PRO A 32 -15.70 15.15 -5.79
CA PRO A 32 -16.15 15.65 -4.48
C PRO A 32 -16.13 17.19 -4.42
N ASP A 33 -17.16 17.80 -3.80
CA ASP A 33 -17.21 19.27 -3.63
C ASP A 33 -16.00 19.75 -2.81
N PRO A 34 -15.09 20.57 -3.38
CA PRO A 34 -13.87 21.01 -2.70
C PRO A 34 -14.14 21.87 -1.46
N ASN A 35 -15.38 22.36 -1.26
CA ASN A 35 -15.76 23.14 -0.09
C ASN A 35 -16.28 22.29 1.08
N VAL A 36 -16.33 20.97 0.92
CA VAL A 36 -16.84 20.03 1.92
C VAL A 36 -15.73 19.07 2.33
N GLU A 37 -15.51 18.96 3.64
CA GLU A 37 -14.59 17.98 4.21
C GLU A 37 -15.24 16.60 4.28
N PHE A 38 -14.63 15.63 3.62
CA PHE A 38 -15.05 14.23 3.61
C PHE A 38 -14.09 13.39 4.45
N ASN A 39 -14.65 12.70 5.45
CA ASN A 39 -13.93 11.71 6.23
C ASN A 39 -14.48 10.34 5.85
N LEU A 40 -13.71 9.57 5.09
CA LEU A 40 -14.08 8.25 4.61
C LEU A 40 -13.41 7.19 5.48
N THR A 41 -14.10 6.08 5.73
CA THR A 41 -13.58 4.97 6.53
C THR A 41 -13.60 3.68 5.74
N GLY A 42 -12.48 2.97 5.76
CA GLY A 42 -12.33 1.63 5.21
C GLY A 42 -11.67 0.70 6.21
N ALA A 43 -11.91 -0.61 6.11
CA ALA A 43 -11.23 -1.59 6.94
C ALA A 43 -11.15 -2.96 6.26
N GLY A 44 -10.08 -3.71 6.56
CA GLY A 44 -10.03 -5.12 6.19
C GLY A 44 -8.65 -5.62 5.84
N ALA A 45 -8.54 -6.19 4.64
CA ALA A 45 -7.37 -6.90 4.17
C ALA A 45 -6.04 -6.16 4.42
N THR A 46 -5.08 -6.89 4.97
CA THR A 46 -3.69 -6.42 5.13
C THR A 46 -2.87 -6.68 3.87
N PHE A 47 -3.37 -7.47 2.92
CA PHE A 47 -2.65 -7.79 1.68
C PHE A 47 -2.50 -6.56 0.76
N PRO A 48 -3.54 -5.76 0.48
CA PRO A 48 -3.42 -4.54 -0.32
C PRO A 48 -3.02 -3.30 0.49
N PHE A 49 -2.83 -3.42 1.81
CA PHE A 49 -2.65 -2.26 2.68
C PHE A 49 -1.51 -1.32 2.25
N PRO A 50 -0.31 -1.78 1.85
CA PRO A 50 0.73 -0.90 1.32
C PRO A 50 0.26 -0.03 0.14
N LEU A 51 -0.56 -0.59 -0.75
CA LEU A 51 -1.10 0.12 -1.91
C LEU A 51 -2.23 1.07 -1.52
N ILE A 52 -3.16 0.64 -0.66
CA ILE A 52 -4.25 1.49 -0.14
C ILE A 52 -3.70 2.68 0.65
N ASP A 53 -2.64 2.51 1.46
CA ASP A 53 -2.03 3.60 2.21
C ASP A 53 -1.33 4.61 1.29
N LEU A 54 -0.69 4.14 0.23
CA LEU A 54 -0.15 5.04 -0.80
C LEU A 54 -1.27 5.79 -1.54
N TRP A 55 -2.33 5.09 -1.96
CA TRP A 55 -3.50 5.70 -2.58
C TRP A 55 -4.18 6.74 -1.70
N ARG A 56 -4.27 6.51 -0.38
CA ARG A 56 -4.79 7.48 0.57
C ARG A 56 -4.01 8.80 0.50
N VAL A 57 -2.69 8.73 0.44
CA VAL A 57 -1.82 9.91 0.37
C VAL A 57 -1.96 10.59 -0.99
N GLU A 58 -1.84 9.85 -2.09
CA GLU A 58 -1.85 10.42 -3.44
C GLU A 58 -3.22 10.97 -3.84
N TYR A 59 -4.30 10.31 -3.43
CA TYR A 59 -5.64 10.85 -3.63
C TYR A 59 -5.85 12.15 -2.84
N ASN A 60 -5.37 12.22 -1.60
CA ASN A 60 -5.47 13.43 -0.80
C ASN A 60 -4.61 14.59 -1.36
N ASN A 61 -3.48 14.30 -2.00
CA ASN A 61 -2.67 15.32 -2.68
C ASN A 61 -3.46 16.01 -3.82
N VAL A 62 -4.40 15.30 -4.46
CA VAL A 62 -5.25 15.83 -5.54
C VAL A 62 -6.57 16.40 -5.00
N TYR A 63 -7.12 15.77 -3.95
CA TYR A 63 -8.38 16.12 -3.30
C TYR A 63 -8.15 16.29 -1.79
N ASP A 64 -7.59 17.44 -1.39
CA ASP A 64 -7.15 17.74 -0.03
C ASP A 64 -8.28 17.71 1.01
N ASN A 65 -9.51 17.93 0.56
CA ASN A 65 -10.75 17.85 1.33
C ASN A 65 -11.27 16.42 1.55
N VAL A 66 -10.58 15.38 1.05
CA VAL A 66 -10.97 13.97 1.24
C VAL A 66 -9.91 13.22 2.02
N ASN A 67 -10.29 12.80 3.22
CA ASN A 67 -9.46 12.05 4.15
C ASN A 67 -9.97 10.61 4.23
N LEU A 68 -9.18 9.65 3.74
CA LEU A 68 -9.45 8.23 3.93
C LEU A 68 -8.75 7.72 5.20
N ASN A 69 -9.50 7.11 6.11
CA ASN A 69 -8.95 6.35 7.23
C ASN A 69 -9.16 4.85 6.96
N TYR A 70 -8.09 4.14 6.60
CA TYR A 70 -8.13 2.70 6.36
C TYR A 70 -7.50 1.91 7.51
N GLN A 71 -8.22 0.90 8.00
CA GLN A 71 -7.80 0.05 9.11
C GLN A 71 -7.36 -1.34 8.61
N SER A 72 -6.07 -1.63 8.68
CA SER A 72 -5.48 -2.93 8.31
C SER A 72 -5.71 -3.97 9.42
N ILE A 73 -6.82 -4.72 9.33
CA ILE A 73 -7.30 -5.62 10.40
C ILE A 73 -7.57 -7.06 9.95
N GLY A 74 -7.17 -7.41 8.72
CA GLY A 74 -7.47 -8.67 8.08
C GLY A 74 -8.85 -8.71 7.42
N SER A 75 -8.98 -9.50 6.35
CA SER A 75 -10.19 -9.60 5.54
C SER A 75 -11.42 -10.06 6.33
N GLY A 76 -11.24 -10.94 7.33
CA GLY A 76 -12.32 -11.35 8.21
C GLY A 76 -12.84 -10.20 9.09
N GLY A 77 -11.93 -9.33 9.55
CA GLY A 77 -12.31 -8.10 10.26
C GLY A 77 -13.03 -7.12 9.35
N GLY A 78 -12.56 -6.95 8.11
CA GLY A 78 -13.20 -6.11 7.09
C GLY A 78 -14.61 -6.57 6.75
N ILE A 79 -14.79 -7.85 6.41
CA ILE A 79 -16.11 -8.43 6.13
C ILE A 79 -17.05 -8.26 7.32
N LYS A 80 -16.57 -8.46 8.54
CA LYS A 80 -17.37 -8.24 9.75
C LYS A 80 -17.84 -6.79 9.85
N GLN A 81 -16.94 -5.82 9.70
CA GLN A 81 -17.28 -4.39 9.76
C GLN A 81 -18.19 -3.95 8.60
N HIS A 82 -18.07 -4.59 7.44
CA HIS A 82 -18.98 -4.41 6.32
C HIS A 82 -20.40 -4.86 6.67
N ILE A 83 -20.55 -6.09 7.17
CA ILE A 83 -21.84 -6.64 7.64
C ILE A 83 -22.45 -5.77 8.75
N GLU A 84 -21.62 -5.29 9.68
CA GLU A 84 -22.03 -4.41 10.79
C GLU A 84 -22.25 -2.95 10.36
N LYS A 85 -21.94 -2.61 9.09
CA LYS A 85 -22.11 -1.27 8.50
C LYS A 85 -21.37 -0.15 9.24
N THR A 86 -20.18 -0.45 9.77
CA THR A 86 -19.38 0.50 10.55
C THR A 86 -18.36 1.28 9.71
N VAL A 87 -18.17 0.90 8.45
CA VAL A 87 -17.25 1.52 7.50
C VAL A 87 -17.96 1.84 6.18
N ASN A 88 -17.44 2.79 5.41
CA ASN A 88 -18.01 3.13 4.10
C ASN A 88 -17.79 2.00 3.08
N PHE A 89 -16.64 1.33 3.16
CA PHE A 89 -16.30 0.14 2.39
C PHE A 89 -15.39 -0.78 3.19
N ALA A 90 -15.29 -2.05 2.83
CA ALA A 90 -14.29 -2.96 3.37
C ALA A 90 -13.36 -3.47 2.27
N ALA A 91 -12.25 -4.11 2.65
CA ALA A 91 -11.39 -4.83 1.71
C ALA A 91 -11.21 -6.30 2.13
N SER A 92 -11.16 -7.20 1.16
CA SER A 92 -10.99 -8.64 1.37
C SER A 92 -10.25 -9.30 0.22
N ASP A 93 -9.31 -10.20 0.53
CA ASP A 93 -8.62 -11.01 -0.49
C ASP A 93 -9.36 -12.32 -0.75
N ALA A 94 -10.17 -12.75 0.22
CA ALA A 94 -11.09 -13.85 0.06
C ALA A 94 -12.44 -13.33 -0.45
N PRO A 95 -13.05 -13.96 -1.45
CA PRO A 95 -14.45 -13.70 -1.75
C PRO A 95 -15.33 -13.88 -0.52
N MET A 96 -16.45 -13.14 -0.46
CA MET A 96 -17.42 -13.38 0.60
C MET A 96 -18.09 -14.73 0.35
N THR A 97 -18.19 -15.53 1.40
CA THR A 97 -18.98 -16.77 1.35
C THR A 97 -20.46 -16.45 1.14
N GLU A 98 -21.24 -17.41 0.63
CA GLU A 98 -22.69 -17.23 0.49
C GLU A 98 -23.38 -16.86 1.82
N GLY A 99 -22.90 -17.41 2.94
CA GLY A 99 -23.38 -17.04 4.27
C GLY A 99 -23.13 -15.57 4.62
N GLU A 100 -21.91 -15.07 4.36
CA GLU A 100 -21.56 -13.66 4.59
C GLU A 100 -22.33 -12.73 3.64
N ARG A 101 -22.52 -13.11 2.37
CA ARG A 101 -23.33 -12.35 1.41
C ARG A 101 -24.80 -12.27 1.85
N GLY A 102 -25.35 -13.35 2.41
CA GLY A 102 -26.69 -13.36 2.99
C GLY A 102 -26.85 -12.40 4.18
N LEU A 103 -25.78 -12.13 4.92
CA LEU A 103 -25.78 -11.16 6.03
C LEU A 103 -25.57 -9.71 5.57
N ALA A 104 -24.97 -9.50 4.40
CA ALA A 104 -24.77 -8.20 3.76
C ALA A 104 -25.32 -8.18 2.32
N PRO A 105 -26.66 -8.27 2.15
CA PRO A 105 -27.26 -8.21 0.82
C PRO A 105 -26.96 -6.87 0.15
N GLY A 106 -26.82 -6.88 -1.18
CA GLY A 106 -26.45 -5.70 -1.97
C GLY A 106 -24.95 -5.39 -1.96
N THR A 107 -24.11 -6.31 -1.47
CA THR A 107 -22.66 -6.12 -1.54
C THR A 107 -22.15 -6.36 -2.96
N LEU A 108 -21.40 -5.38 -3.46
CA LEU A 108 -20.60 -5.42 -4.67
C LEU A 108 -19.16 -5.82 -4.31
N HIS A 109 -18.57 -6.68 -5.14
CA HIS A 109 -17.14 -7.00 -5.15
C HIS A 109 -16.47 -6.22 -6.28
N ILE A 110 -15.61 -5.28 -5.93
CA ILE A 110 -14.85 -4.46 -6.87
C ILE A 110 -13.38 -4.88 -6.78
N PRO A 111 -12.83 -5.59 -7.77
CA PRO A 111 -11.40 -5.89 -7.79
C PRO A 111 -10.60 -4.59 -7.77
N GLU A 112 -9.59 -4.50 -6.90
CA GLU A 112 -8.75 -3.30 -6.79
C GLU A 112 -7.32 -3.53 -7.28
N SER A 113 -6.81 -4.76 -7.16
CA SER A 113 -5.49 -5.13 -7.68
C SER A 113 -5.30 -6.65 -7.70
N ILE A 114 -4.15 -7.10 -8.18
CA ILE A 114 -3.71 -8.49 -8.12
C ILE A 114 -2.33 -8.53 -7.44
N GLY A 115 -2.13 -9.48 -6.52
CA GLY A 115 -0.83 -9.68 -5.88
C GLY A 115 -0.47 -11.16 -5.73
N GLY A 116 0.70 -11.41 -5.16
CA GLY A 116 1.22 -12.76 -4.92
C GLY A 116 1.48 -13.01 -3.45
N VAL A 117 1.01 -14.13 -2.92
CA VAL A 117 1.43 -14.64 -1.61
C VAL A 117 2.75 -15.39 -1.77
N VAL A 118 3.77 -14.96 -1.06
CA VAL A 118 5.13 -15.50 -1.15
C VAL A 118 5.49 -16.28 0.09
N VAL A 119 6.18 -17.40 -0.12
CA VAL A 119 6.71 -18.21 0.98
C VAL A 119 8.07 -17.63 1.39
N VAL A 120 8.06 -16.81 2.43
CA VAL A 120 9.25 -16.19 3.01
C VAL A 120 9.96 -17.16 3.94
N TYR A 121 11.28 -17.07 4.01
CA TYR A 121 12.10 -17.89 4.90
C TYR A 121 13.26 -17.10 5.49
N ASN A 122 13.80 -17.61 6.60
CA ASN A 122 15.02 -17.12 7.23
C ASN A 122 15.98 -18.27 7.49
N ILE A 123 16.85 -18.55 6.52
CA ILE A 123 17.88 -19.58 6.62
C ILE A 123 19.23 -18.87 6.50
N PRO A 124 20.00 -18.71 7.59
CA PRO A 124 21.27 -17.99 7.56
C PRO A 124 22.26 -18.47 6.49
N GLU A 125 22.24 -19.77 6.18
CA GLU A 125 23.07 -20.43 5.16
C GLU A 125 22.59 -20.17 3.73
N VAL A 126 21.36 -19.67 3.56
CA VAL A 126 20.76 -19.27 2.27
C VAL A 126 20.36 -17.79 2.36
N PRO A 127 21.33 -16.86 2.51
CA PRO A 127 21.05 -15.44 2.79
C PRO A 127 20.54 -14.67 1.57
N ASN A 128 20.60 -15.28 0.39
CA ASN A 128 20.13 -14.72 -0.88
C ASN A 128 18.93 -15.54 -1.39
N LYS A 129 18.24 -15.03 -2.40
CA LYS A 129 17.26 -15.81 -3.16
C LYS A 129 17.88 -17.11 -3.70
N GLY A 130 17.05 -18.14 -3.86
CA GLY A 130 17.44 -19.37 -4.56
C GLY A 130 16.79 -20.64 -4.04
N LEU A 131 16.13 -20.61 -2.87
CA LEU A 131 15.38 -21.75 -2.37
C LEU A 131 14.20 -22.05 -3.30
N LYS A 132 14.07 -23.33 -3.67
CA LYS A 132 12.97 -23.86 -4.48
C LYS A 132 12.13 -24.80 -3.64
N LEU A 133 10.81 -24.66 -3.69
CA LEU A 133 9.90 -25.54 -2.97
C LEU A 133 8.84 -26.11 -3.92
N THR A 134 8.62 -27.42 -3.82
CA THR A 134 7.49 -28.09 -4.47
C THR A 134 6.23 -27.90 -3.64
N ALA A 135 5.07 -28.11 -4.24
CA ALA A 135 3.80 -28.16 -3.52
C ALA A 135 3.83 -29.11 -2.31
N ASP A 136 4.35 -30.32 -2.50
CA ASP A 136 4.48 -31.33 -1.43
C ASP A 136 5.40 -30.85 -0.30
N ALA A 137 6.49 -30.16 -0.63
CA ALA A 137 7.40 -29.61 0.38
C ALA A 137 6.71 -28.50 1.20
N VAL A 138 6.00 -27.56 0.55
CA VAL A 138 5.27 -26.51 1.28
C VAL A 138 4.20 -27.13 2.18
N ALA A 139 3.36 -28.03 1.66
CA ALA A 139 2.32 -28.68 2.45
C ALA A 139 2.90 -29.50 3.61
N GLY A 140 3.95 -30.29 3.36
CA GLY A 140 4.61 -31.11 4.38
C GLY A 140 5.23 -30.28 5.51
N ILE A 141 5.77 -29.10 5.19
CA ILE A 141 6.29 -28.15 6.20
C ILE A 141 5.16 -27.65 7.10
N PHE A 142 4.06 -27.15 6.51
CA PHE A 142 2.96 -26.57 7.28
C PHE A 142 2.08 -27.62 7.98
N LEU A 143 2.14 -28.89 7.57
CA LEU A 143 1.60 -30.04 8.31
C LEU A 143 2.51 -30.52 9.45
N GLY A 144 3.78 -30.11 9.47
CA GLY A 144 4.77 -30.55 10.46
C GLY A 144 5.37 -31.92 10.17
N GLU A 145 5.21 -32.42 8.94
CA GLU A 145 5.78 -33.68 8.48
C GLU A 145 7.23 -33.51 8.03
N ILE A 146 7.51 -32.38 7.39
CA ILE A 146 8.87 -31.92 7.08
C ILE A 146 9.30 -30.97 8.19
N THR A 147 10.13 -31.48 9.09
CA THR A 147 10.52 -30.78 10.32
C THR A 147 11.88 -30.12 10.24
N LYS A 148 12.68 -30.40 9.21
CA LYS A 148 14.07 -29.94 9.09
C LYS A 148 14.39 -29.43 7.69
N TRP A 149 15.26 -28.42 7.60
CA TRP A 149 15.63 -27.81 6.32
C TRP A 149 16.42 -28.74 5.39
N ASN A 150 17.16 -29.71 5.92
CA ASN A 150 17.90 -30.71 5.12
C ASN A 150 17.06 -31.93 4.71
N ASP A 151 15.73 -31.87 4.85
CA ASP A 151 14.85 -32.96 4.45
C ASP A 151 15.05 -33.34 2.95
N PRO A 152 15.01 -34.64 2.59
CA PRO A 152 15.11 -35.08 1.19
C PRO A 152 14.14 -34.39 0.23
N ALA A 153 12.91 -34.08 0.66
CA ALA A 153 11.91 -33.40 -0.17
C ALA A 153 12.34 -31.96 -0.54
N ILE A 154 13.12 -31.30 0.31
CA ILE A 154 13.66 -29.96 0.05
C ILE A 154 15.00 -30.06 -0.71
N THR A 155 15.92 -30.90 -0.22
CA THR A 155 17.27 -30.99 -0.78
C THR A 155 17.31 -31.53 -2.21
N ALA A 156 16.40 -32.44 -2.58
CA ALA A 156 16.33 -33.01 -3.93
C ALA A 156 16.14 -31.97 -5.04
N VAL A 157 15.42 -30.87 -4.75
CA VAL A 157 15.17 -29.77 -5.70
C VAL A 157 16.12 -28.58 -5.49
N ASN A 158 17.06 -28.69 -4.55
CA ASN A 158 18.04 -27.66 -4.18
C ASN A 158 19.49 -28.21 -4.09
N PRO A 159 20.02 -28.96 -5.08
CA PRO A 159 21.33 -29.61 -4.97
C PRO A 159 22.53 -28.65 -4.81
N GLY A 160 22.34 -27.37 -5.12
CA GLY A 160 23.37 -26.32 -4.99
C GLY A 160 23.30 -25.51 -3.68
N LEU A 161 22.32 -25.75 -2.81
CA LEU A 161 22.17 -25.02 -1.55
C LEU A 161 22.66 -25.85 -0.37
N ASN A 162 23.37 -25.20 0.54
CA ASN A 162 23.79 -25.81 1.79
C ASN A 162 22.67 -25.69 2.83
N LEU A 163 21.71 -26.62 2.77
CA LEU A 163 20.56 -26.62 3.68
C LEU A 163 20.93 -27.26 5.03
N PRO A 164 20.68 -26.58 6.17
CA PRO A 164 21.19 -27.03 7.47
C PRO A 164 20.31 -28.13 8.10
N ASP A 165 20.91 -28.97 8.94
CA ASP A 165 20.20 -29.88 9.85
C ASP A 165 19.62 -29.09 11.04
N LYS A 166 18.60 -28.28 10.76
CA LYS A 166 17.93 -27.40 11.72
C LYS A 166 16.43 -27.53 11.61
N GLU A 167 15.77 -27.51 12.75
CA GLU A 167 14.31 -27.55 12.83
C GLU A 167 13.70 -26.33 12.14
N ILE A 168 12.58 -26.56 11.46
CA ILE A 168 11.80 -25.54 10.77
C ILE A 168 10.81 -24.93 11.78
N VAL A 169 10.81 -23.60 11.88
CA VAL A 169 9.81 -22.85 12.66
C VAL A 169 8.80 -22.23 11.71
N THR A 170 7.58 -22.76 11.67
CA THR A 170 6.52 -22.17 10.84
C THR A 170 5.92 -20.93 11.50
N ALA A 171 5.49 -19.98 10.68
CA ALA A 171 4.77 -18.78 11.09
C ALA A 171 3.50 -18.64 10.25
N HIS A 172 2.39 -18.28 10.90
CA HIS A 172 1.09 -18.10 10.26
C HIS A 172 0.31 -16.94 10.88
N ARG A 173 -0.81 -16.59 10.26
CA ARG A 173 -1.69 -15.52 10.74
C ARG A 173 -2.50 -15.97 11.96
N SER A 174 -2.70 -15.07 12.93
CA SER A 174 -3.60 -15.27 14.07
C SER A 174 -5.01 -14.72 13.85
N ASP A 175 -5.15 -13.76 12.93
CA ASP A 175 -6.40 -13.08 12.59
C ASP A 175 -7.09 -13.69 11.36
N GLY A 176 -8.38 -13.39 11.18
CA GLY A 176 -9.13 -13.80 9.99
C GLY A 176 -8.59 -13.11 8.74
N SER A 177 -7.85 -13.87 7.93
CA SER A 177 -6.98 -13.32 6.88
C SER A 177 -7.32 -13.85 5.49
N GLY A 178 -7.43 -12.95 4.51
CA GLY A 178 -7.53 -13.32 3.10
C GLY A 178 -6.23 -13.92 2.56
N THR A 179 -5.06 -13.46 3.03
CA THR A 179 -3.77 -14.10 2.74
C THR A 179 -3.73 -15.56 3.22
N THR A 180 -4.29 -15.85 4.39
CA THR A 180 -4.47 -17.24 4.88
C THR A 180 -5.44 -18.01 4.00
N PHE A 181 -6.55 -17.41 3.58
CA PHE A 181 -7.48 -18.05 2.66
C PHE A 181 -6.77 -18.46 1.35
N ILE A 182 -6.05 -17.56 0.70
CA ILE A 182 -5.31 -17.83 -0.55
C ILE A 182 -4.26 -18.92 -0.33
N PHE A 183 -3.48 -18.83 0.75
CA PHE A 183 -2.42 -19.79 1.01
C PHE A 183 -2.98 -21.19 1.33
N THR A 184 -4.05 -21.26 2.12
CA THR A 184 -4.70 -22.56 2.45
C THR A 184 -5.47 -23.13 1.27
N GLU A 185 -6.04 -22.28 0.40
CA GLU A 185 -6.63 -22.71 -0.87
C GLU A 185 -5.58 -23.36 -1.77
N TYR A 186 -4.39 -22.76 -1.86
CA TYR A 186 -3.26 -23.36 -2.57
C TYR A 186 -2.92 -24.74 -1.99
N LEU A 187 -2.77 -24.83 -0.67
CA LEU A 187 -2.45 -26.10 -0.01
C LEU A 187 -3.52 -27.17 -0.20
N THR A 188 -4.80 -26.81 -0.08
CA THR A 188 -5.93 -27.70 -0.38
C THR A 188 -5.91 -28.16 -1.84
N THR A 189 -5.63 -27.26 -2.77
CA THR A 189 -5.60 -27.56 -4.21
C THR A 189 -4.51 -28.56 -4.56
N VAL A 190 -3.34 -28.45 -3.94
CA VAL A 190 -2.16 -29.23 -4.32
C VAL A 190 -1.88 -30.44 -3.42
N SER A 191 -2.50 -30.52 -2.23
CA SER A 191 -2.29 -31.59 -1.26
C SER A 191 -3.62 -32.15 -0.75
N PRO A 192 -4.03 -33.35 -1.21
CA PRO A 192 -5.21 -34.04 -0.68
C PRO A 192 -5.17 -34.26 0.83
N LYS A 193 -3.96 -34.42 1.38
CA LYS A 193 -3.77 -34.61 2.83
C LYS A 193 -4.02 -33.33 3.62
N TRP A 194 -3.63 -32.17 3.07
CA TRP A 194 -3.98 -30.88 3.65
C TRP A 194 -5.49 -30.68 3.64
N ASP A 195 -6.13 -30.96 2.50
CA ASP A 195 -7.58 -30.81 2.35
C ASP A 195 -8.36 -31.65 3.37
N GLU A 196 -7.96 -32.91 3.57
CA GLU A 196 -8.59 -33.79 4.56
C GLU A 196 -8.43 -33.31 6.01
N GLN A 197 -7.26 -32.75 6.36
CA GLN A 197 -6.93 -32.43 7.77
C GLN A 197 -7.23 -30.99 8.19
N VAL A 198 -7.08 -30.04 7.27
CA VAL A 198 -7.08 -28.60 7.59
C VAL A 198 -8.07 -27.85 6.70
N GLY A 199 -8.05 -28.09 5.39
CA GLY A 199 -8.90 -27.41 4.42
C GLY A 199 -8.54 -25.94 4.14
N THR A 200 -9.48 -25.24 3.52
CA THR A 200 -9.36 -23.82 3.13
C THR A 200 -10.16 -22.91 4.06
N GLY A 201 -9.60 -21.76 4.43
CA GLY A 201 -10.37 -20.76 5.16
C GLY A 201 -9.58 -19.49 5.50
N LYS A 202 -10.30 -18.44 5.91
CA LYS A 202 -9.67 -17.22 6.47
C LYS A 202 -9.01 -17.48 7.84
N SER A 203 -9.43 -18.56 8.51
CA SER A 203 -8.84 -19.10 9.75
C SER A 203 -9.04 -20.62 9.73
N VAL A 204 -7.98 -21.35 10.07
CA VAL A 204 -7.95 -22.82 10.04
C VAL A 204 -7.24 -23.34 11.30
N PRO A 205 -7.49 -24.59 11.74
CA PRO A 205 -6.80 -25.17 12.88
C PRO A 205 -5.37 -25.57 12.51
N TRP A 206 -4.45 -24.60 12.49
CA TRP A 206 -3.03 -24.83 12.18
C TRP A 206 -2.43 -25.93 13.06
N PRO A 207 -1.76 -26.95 12.50
CA PRO A 207 -1.17 -28.04 13.30
C PRO A 207 -0.01 -27.56 14.19
N LEU A 208 0.75 -26.57 13.71
CA LEU A 208 1.89 -25.98 14.39
C LEU A 208 2.17 -24.56 13.89
N GLY A 209 2.99 -23.84 14.64
CA GLY A 209 3.60 -22.59 14.22
C GLY A 209 3.38 -21.45 15.19
N LEU A 210 4.12 -20.37 14.97
CA LEU A 210 3.97 -19.11 15.67
C LEU A 210 2.91 -18.27 14.95
N ALA A 211 1.96 -17.73 15.72
CA ALA A 211 0.87 -16.94 15.19
C ALA A 211 1.07 -15.44 15.48
N SER A 212 0.86 -14.58 14.49
CA SER A 212 0.76 -13.13 14.70
C SER A 212 -0.23 -12.50 13.74
N ALA A 213 -0.75 -11.32 14.10
CA ALA A 213 -1.76 -10.64 13.30
C ALA A 213 -1.11 -9.87 12.14
N GLY A 214 -1.80 -9.83 11.00
CA GLY A 214 -1.35 -9.07 9.82
C GLY A 214 -0.19 -9.71 9.06
N ASN A 215 0.07 -9.19 7.85
CA ASN A 215 1.28 -9.55 7.10
C ASN A 215 2.54 -9.10 7.86
N GLU A 216 2.45 -7.94 8.52
CA GLU A 216 3.47 -7.32 9.36
C GLU A 216 3.93 -8.27 10.48
N GLY A 217 2.97 -8.90 11.16
CA GLY A 217 3.25 -9.83 12.25
C GLY A 217 3.98 -11.09 11.80
N VAL A 218 3.54 -11.70 10.69
CA VAL A 218 4.19 -12.88 10.12
C VAL A 218 5.59 -12.53 9.57
N ALA A 219 5.71 -11.42 8.86
CA ALA A 219 7.00 -10.91 8.38
C ALA A 219 7.98 -10.68 9.53
N SER A 220 7.51 -10.07 10.63
CA SER A 220 8.31 -9.84 11.84
C SER A 220 8.82 -11.15 12.45
N ILE A 221 7.94 -12.13 12.65
CA ILE A 221 8.32 -13.46 13.16
C ILE A 221 9.43 -14.08 12.30
N VAL A 222 9.21 -14.13 10.98
CA VAL A 222 10.15 -14.80 10.08
C VAL A 222 11.49 -14.08 10.07
N LYS A 223 11.47 -12.74 10.02
CA LYS A 223 12.69 -11.93 10.01
C LYS A 223 13.50 -12.06 11.31
N SER A 224 12.86 -12.14 12.47
CA SER A 224 13.55 -12.23 13.76
C SER A 224 13.95 -13.65 14.16
N THR A 225 13.33 -14.67 13.57
CA THR A 225 13.48 -16.06 14.00
C THR A 225 14.29 -16.85 12.97
N LYS A 226 15.49 -17.30 13.34
CA LYS A 226 16.30 -18.17 12.47
C LYS A 226 15.59 -19.49 12.20
N TYR A 227 15.82 -20.02 11.01
CA TYR A 227 15.26 -21.28 10.50
C TYR A 227 13.74 -21.27 10.39
N SER A 228 13.15 -20.10 10.23
CA SER A 228 11.71 -19.94 10.11
C SER A 228 11.22 -19.84 8.67
N ILE A 229 9.94 -20.11 8.47
CA ILE A 229 9.22 -20.02 7.20
C ILE A 229 7.79 -19.52 7.45
N GLY A 230 7.29 -18.69 6.57
CA GLY A 230 5.92 -18.16 6.65
C GLY A 230 5.41 -17.74 5.29
N TYR A 231 4.24 -17.14 5.25
CA TYR A 231 3.61 -16.63 4.03
C TYR A 231 3.15 -15.18 4.24
N VAL A 232 3.48 -14.32 3.29
CA VAL A 232 3.10 -12.90 3.29
C VAL A 232 2.79 -12.45 1.87
N GLU A 233 2.11 -11.33 1.71
CA GLU A 233 2.02 -10.67 0.40
C GLU A 233 3.42 -10.15 -0.04
N LEU A 234 3.73 -10.20 -1.34
CA LEU A 234 5.03 -9.90 -1.94
C LEU A 234 5.60 -8.51 -1.56
N ALA A 235 4.77 -7.46 -1.50
CA ALA A 235 5.21 -6.11 -1.14
C ALA A 235 5.85 -6.10 0.26
N TYR A 236 5.33 -6.87 1.21
CA TYR A 236 5.91 -6.98 2.55
C TYR A 236 7.30 -7.63 2.54
N ALA A 237 7.48 -8.69 1.75
CA ALA A 237 8.78 -9.32 1.61
C ALA A 237 9.80 -8.38 0.94
N PHE A 238 9.36 -7.63 -0.08
CA PHE A 238 10.18 -6.65 -0.79
C PHE A 238 10.60 -5.49 0.11
N GLN A 239 9.65 -4.82 0.77
CA GLN A 239 9.92 -3.65 1.62
C GLN A 239 10.82 -3.98 2.81
N THR A 240 10.73 -5.20 3.33
CA THR A 240 11.51 -5.62 4.50
C THR A 240 12.83 -6.32 4.16
N GLY A 241 13.10 -6.55 2.87
CA GLY A 241 14.31 -7.21 2.37
C GLY A 241 14.38 -8.70 2.72
N MET A 242 13.23 -9.36 2.84
CA MET A 242 13.16 -10.78 3.20
C MET A 242 13.47 -11.67 1.99
N THR A 243 14.10 -12.81 2.27
CA THR A 243 14.25 -13.90 1.30
C THR A 243 12.94 -14.69 1.18
N TYR A 244 12.64 -15.12 -0.03
CA TYR A 244 11.46 -15.94 -0.36
C TYR A 244 11.81 -17.02 -1.38
N ALA A 245 11.03 -18.10 -1.37
CA ALA A 245 11.24 -19.25 -2.23
C ALA A 245 10.57 -19.08 -3.61
N SER A 246 11.18 -19.68 -4.64
CA SER A 246 10.48 -19.97 -5.90
C SER A 246 9.58 -21.19 -5.72
N ILE A 247 8.35 -21.11 -6.21
CA ILE A 247 7.34 -22.17 -6.02
C ILE A 247 7.13 -22.93 -7.34
N GLN A 248 7.06 -24.26 -7.26
CA GLN A 248 6.79 -25.09 -8.43
C GLN A 248 5.41 -24.79 -9.02
N ASN A 249 5.32 -24.56 -10.33
CA ASN A 249 4.06 -24.30 -11.01
C ASN A 249 3.11 -25.51 -11.08
N ALA A 250 1.86 -25.25 -11.47
CA ALA A 250 0.80 -26.26 -11.58
C ALA A 250 1.20 -27.46 -12.47
N GLU A 251 1.90 -27.16 -13.57
CA GLU A 251 2.38 -28.16 -14.56
C GLU A 251 3.59 -28.96 -14.07
N LYS A 252 4.18 -28.58 -12.94
CA LYS A 252 5.41 -29.15 -12.37
C LYS A 252 6.62 -29.04 -13.30
N SER A 253 6.59 -28.09 -14.24
CA SER A 253 7.59 -27.88 -15.28
C SER A 253 8.70 -26.92 -14.86
N ALA A 254 8.40 -25.97 -13.96
CA ALA A 254 9.34 -24.94 -13.53
C ALA A 254 9.10 -24.48 -12.09
N PHE A 255 10.10 -23.79 -11.51
CA PHE A 255 10.00 -23.08 -10.24
C PHE A 255 9.95 -21.59 -10.51
N ILE A 256 8.87 -20.94 -10.11
CA ILE A 256 8.52 -19.59 -10.51
C ILE A 256 8.83 -18.62 -9.38
N GLU A 257 9.57 -17.57 -9.67
CA GLU A 257 9.72 -16.44 -8.75
C GLU A 257 8.46 -15.58 -8.77
N PRO A 258 8.07 -14.99 -7.62
CA PRO A 258 6.98 -14.03 -7.55
C PRO A 258 7.44 -12.67 -8.12
N THR A 259 6.99 -12.37 -9.33
CA THR A 259 7.29 -11.13 -10.07
C THR A 259 5.99 -10.58 -10.64
N LEU A 260 5.98 -9.31 -11.06
CA LEU A 260 4.82 -8.74 -11.75
C LEU A 260 4.42 -9.59 -12.96
N ASP A 261 5.39 -10.02 -13.77
CA ASP A 261 5.15 -10.81 -14.97
C ASP A 261 4.53 -12.19 -14.64
N SER A 262 5.09 -12.90 -13.65
CA SER A 262 4.60 -14.24 -13.28
C SER A 262 3.26 -14.21 -12.54
N ILE A 263 3.00 -13.16 -11.75
CA ILE A 263 1.68 -12.93 -11.11
C ILE A 263 0.64 -12.54 -12.18
N SER A 264 1.02 -11.70 -13.15
CA SER A 264 0.15 -11.33 -14.28
C SER A 264 -0.16 -12.53 -15.17
N ALA A 265 0.82 -13.43 -15.39
CA ALA A 265 0.60 -14.68 -16.13
C ALA A 265 -0.52 -15.52 -15.52
N ALA A 266 -0.60 -15.58 -14.18
CA ALA A 266 -1.65 -16.31 -13.47
C ALA A 266 -3.06 -15.72 -13.65
N SER A 267 -3.19 -14.42 -13.94
CA SER A 267 -4.49 -13.76 -14.15
C SER A 267 -4.91 -13.65 -15.62
N SER A 268 -4.01 -13.95 -16.57
CA SER A 268 -4.17 -13.70 -18.01
C SER A 268 -5.43 -14.32 -18.65
N GLY A 269 -5.93 -15.43 -18.11
CA GLY A 269 -7.15 -16.11 -18.59
C GLY A 269 -8.42 -15.82 -17.78
N ALA A 270 -8.32 -15.11 -16.66
CA ALA A 270 -9.41 -15.01 -15.70
C ALA A 270 -10.48 -13.97 -16.10
N ALA A 271 -10.10 -12.92 -16.84
CA ALA A 271 -10.96 -11.77 -17.12
C ALA A 271 -12.26 -12.12 -17.86
N ASP A 272 -12.28 -13.20 -18.64
CA ASP A 272 -13.47 -13.63 -19.40
C ASP A 272 -14.50 -14.38 -18.55
N SER A 273 -14.08 -14.93 -17.41
CA SER A 273 -14.93 -15.71 -16.50
C SER A 273 -15.34 -14.95 -15.24
N LEU A 274 -14.94 -13.67 -15.10
CA LEU A 274 -15.28 -12.90 -13.91
C LEU A 274 -16.79 -12.60 -13.85
N PRO A 275 -17.44 -12.84 -12.71
CA PRO A 275 -18.84 -12.49 -12.49
C PRO A 275 -19.00 -10.96 -12.42
N ALA A 276 -20.20 -10.45 -12.68
CA ALA A 276 -20.46 -9.02 -12.47
C ALA A 276 -20.23 -8.65 -11.00
N ALA A 277 -19.93 -7.38 -10.70
CA ALA A 277 -19.61 -6.93 -9.34
C ALA A 277 -20.67 -7.32 -8.29
N LYS A 278 -21.95 -7.37 -8.67
CA LYS A 278 -23.07 -7.75 -7.79
C LYS A 278 -23.31 -9.26 -7.67
N ASP A 279 -22.73 -10.05 -8.57
CA ASP A 279 -22.93 -11.50 -8.60
C ASP A 279 -21.99 -12.18 -7.60
N SER A 280 -22.06 -13.50 -7.47
CA SER A 280 -21.20 -14.21 -6.52
C SER A 280 -19.78 -14.35 -7.05
N TRP A 281 -18.81 -13.92 -6.23
CA TRP A 281 -17.38 -14.10 -6.48
C TRP A 281 -16.81 -15.34 -5.78
N VAL A 282 -17.65 -16.14 -5.11
CA VAL A 282 -17.20 -17.27 -4.26
C VAL A 282 -16.32 -18.28 -4.99
N ASP A 283 -16.53 -18.47 -6.29
CA ASP A 283 -15.80 -19.42 -7.14
C ASP A 283 -14.63 -18.78 -7.90
N VAL A 284 -14.34 -17.49 -7.70
CA VAL A 284 -13.23 -16.80 -8.37
C VAL A 284 -11.92 -17.11 -7.68
N SER A 285 -11.00 -17.76 -8.39
CA SER A 285 -9.67 -18.10 -7.92
C SER A 285 -8.62 -17.97 -9.02
N LEU A 286 -7.45 -17.45 -8.65
CA LEU A 286 -6.23 -17.47 -9.47
C LEU A 286 -5.20 -18.48 -8.95
N VAL A 287 -5.53 -19.20 -7.88
CA VAL A 287 -4.63 -20.13 -7.23
C VAL A 287 -4.31 -21.29 -8.17
N ASN A 288 -3.03 -21.63 -8.26
CA ASN A 288 -2.49 -22.72 -9.06
C ASN A 288 -2.91 -22.65 -10.54
N ALA A 289 -3.03 -21.43 -11.08
CA ALA A 289 -3.36 -21.20 -12.49
C ALA A 289 -2.38 -21.95 -13.42
N PRO A 290 -2.87 -22.51 -14.54
CA PRO A 290 -2.02 -23.19 -15.51
C PRO A 290 -1.07 -22.22 -16.22
N GLY A 291 -0.03 -22.76 -16.88
CA GLY A 291 0.97 -21.98 -17.61
C GLY A 291 2.38 -22.15 -17.05
N SER A 292 3.38 -22.19 -17.96
CA SER A 292 4.77 -22.40 -17.59
C SER A 292 5.34 -21.26 -16.73
N GLU A 293 4.84 -20.04 -16.89
CA GLU A 293 5.31 -18.83 -16.18
C GLU A 293 4.37 -18.38 -15.04
N SER A 294 3.26 -19.09 -14.81
CA SER A 294 2.23 -18.69 -13.86
C SER A 294 2.71 -18.92 -12.42
N TYR A 295 2.75 -17.84 -11.63
CA TYR A 295 3.05 -17.96 -10.20
C TYR A 295 1.87 -18.62 -9.46
N PRO A 296 2.09 -19.65 -8.60
CA PRO A 296 1.00 -20.54 -8.18
C PRO A 296 0.10 -19.98 -7.07
N ILE A 297 0.52 -18.91 -6.40
CA ILE A 297 -0.17 -18.38 -5.22
C ILE A 297 -0.49 -16.90 -5.46
N ALA A 298 -1.22 -16.64 -6.55
CA ALA A 298 -1.70 -15.31 -6.92
C ALA A 298 -3.18 -15.16 -6.56
N SER A 299 -3.64 -13.92 -6.34
CA SER A 299 -5.05 -13.62 -6.12
C SER A 299 -5.39 -12.18 -6.50
N PHE A 300 -6.65 -11.97 -6.89
CA PHE A 300 -7.27 -10.66 -6.78
C PHE A 300 -7.45 -10.29 -5.31
N THR A 301 -7.55 -8.99 -5.05
CA THR A 301 -8.11 -8.44 -3.81
C THR A 301 -9.22 -7.46 -4.16
N TYR A 302 -10.21 -7.35 -3.27
CA TYR A 302 -11.50 -6.74 -3.57
C TYR A 302 -11.89 -5.70 -2.52
N LEU A 303 -12.45 -4.60 -3.00
CA LEU A 303 -13.25 -3.68 -2.20
C LEU A 303 -14.70 -4.18 -2.15
N LEU A 304 -15.29 -4.15 -0.96
CA LEU A 304 -16.66 -4.53 -0.66
C LEU A 304 -17.46 -3.26 -0.40
N VAL A 305 -18.47 -3.01 -1.23
CA VAL A 305 -19.26 -1.77 -1.21
C VAL A 305 -20.74 -2.11 -1.33
N TYR A 306 -21.61 -1.44 -0.59
CA TYR A 306 -23.06 -1.62 -0.76
C TYR A 306 -23.57 -0.91 -2.03
N ASP A 307 -24.51 -1.53 -2.71
CA ASP A 307 -25.26 -0.98 -3.85
C ASP A 307 -26.24 0.16 -3.44
N ASP A 308 -26.54 0.29 -2.15
CA ASP A 308 -27.09 1.50 -1.53
C ASP A 308 -26.15 1.98 -0.42
N LEU A 309 -25.54 3.15 -0.61
CA LEU A 309 -24.59 3.73 0.35
C LEU A 309 -25.26 4.48 1.50
N LYS A 310 -26.58 4.71 1.47
CA LYS A 310 -27.31 5.41 2.54
C LYS A 310 -27.09 4.82 3.95
N PRO A 311 -27.01 3.50 4.16
CA PRO A 311 -26.80 2.93 5.49
C PRO A 311 -25.40 3.17 6.06
N VAL A 312 -24.42 3.45 5.20
CA VAL A 312 -23.00 3.54 5.56
C VAL A 312 -22.41 4.93 5.33
N THR A 313 -23.20 5.91 4.88
CA THR A 313 -22.75 7.29 4.63
C THR A 313 -23.72 8.31 5.24
N LYS A 314 -23.20 9.47 5.63
CA LYS A 314 -23.95 10.55 6.30
C LYS A 314 -24.94 11.23 5.35
N ASN A 315 -24.57 11.41 4.09
CA ASN A 315 -25.33 12.12 3.08
C ASN A 315 -24.89 11.71 1.67
N LYS A 316 -25.62 12.18 0.66
CA LYS A 316 -25.36 11.92 -0.75
C LYS A 316 -23.97 12.35 -1.21
N GLU A 317 -23.46 13.48 -0.73
CA GLU A 317 -22.14 13.98 -1.12
C GLU A 317 -21.02 13.07 -0.61
N GLN A 318 -21.12 12.54 0.61
CA GLN A 318 -20.17 11.55 1.11
C GLN A 318 -20.25 10.25 0.29
N ALA A 319 -21.44 9.81 -0.12
CA ALA A 319 -21.60 8.64 -0.98
C ALA A 319 -20.94 8.83 -2.35
N LYS A 320 -21.07 10.01 -2.97
CA LYS A 320 -20.35 10.36 -4.20
C LYS A 320 -18.83 10.34 -4.00
N ALA A 321 -18.34 10.87 -2.88
CA ALA A 321 -16.92 10.85 -2.56
C ALA A 321 -16.36 9.41 -2.43
N VAL A 322 -17.14 8.48 -1.86
CA VAL A 322 -16.78 7.05 -1.83
C VAL A 322 -16.69 6.47 -3.25
N ILE A 323 -17.69 6.71 -4.10
CA ILE A 323 -17.69 6.21 -5.49
C ILE A 323 -16.49 6.77 -6.26
N HIS A 324 -16.23 8.08 -6.13
CA HIS A 324 -15.14 8.74 -6.82
C HIS A 324 -13.77 8.19 -6.38
N LEU A 325 -13.55 8.04 -5.06
CA LEU A 325 -12.33 7.45 -4.51
C LEU A 325 -12.09 6.04 -5.07
N ILE A 326 -13.11 5.17 -5.02
CA ILE A 326 -12.97 3.78 -5.49
C ILE A 326 -12.74 3.74 -7.00
N ASN A 327 -13.43 4.56 -7.78
CA ASN A 327 -13.17 4.69 -9.21
C ASN A 327 -11.72 5.14 -9.47
N TRP A 328 -11.22 6.13 -8.73
CA TRP A 328 -9.84 6.59 -8.85
C TRP A 328 -8.84 5.47 -8.50
N MET A 329 -9.07 4.72 -7.42
CA MET A 329 -8.21 3.58 -7.04
C MET A 329 -8.09 2.54 -8.18
N ILE A 330 -9.19 2.20 -8.85
CA ILE A 330 -9.19 1.20 -9.94
C ILE A 330 -8.84 1.76 -11.33
N THR A 331 -8.61 3.08 -11.42
CA THR A 331 -8.21 3.79 -12.65
C THR A 331 -6.85 4.48 -12.44
N ASP A 332 -6.83 5.77 -12.16
CA ASP A 332 -5.61 6.59 -12.03
C ASP A 332 -4.65 6.02 -10.97
N GLY A 333 -5.18 5.59 -9.83
CA GLY A 333 -4.40 4.99 -8.75
C GLY A 333 -3.61 3.74 -9.18
N GLN A 334 -4.01 3.06 -10.25
CA GLN A 334 -3.27 1.90 -10.74
C GLN A 334 -1.84 2.22 -11.19
N GLU A 335 -1.51 3.50 -11.44
CA GLU A 335 -0.14 3.93 -11.75
C GLU A 335 0.85 3.61 -10.62
N PHE A 336 0.38 3.54 -9.38
CA PHE A 336 1.20 3.27 -8.20
C PHE A 336 1.41 1.77 -7.94
N SER A 337 0.58 0.88 -8.52
CA SER A 337 0.55 -0.55 -8.22
C SER A 337 1.91 -1.23 -8.42
N SER A 338 2.55 -1.01 -9.58
CA SER A 338 3.80 -1.69 -9.93
C SER A 338 4.99 -1.27 -9.08
N SER A 339 4.98 -0.05 -8.54
CA SER A 339 6.04 0.43 -7.63
C SER A 339 6.09 -0.35 -6.32
N LEU A 340 4.97 -0.96 -5.93
CA LEU A 340 4.80 -1.81 -4.77
C LEU A 340 4.65 -3.29 -5.12
N LEU A 341 4.94 -3.67 -6.37
CA LEU A 341 4.86 -5.05 -6.88
C LEU A 341 3.45 -5.67 -6.95
N TYR A 342 2.42 -4.83 -7.02
CA TYR A 342 1.07 -5.27 -7.40
C TYR A 342 0.89 -5.16 -8.91
N VAL A 343 0.15 -6.11 -9.48
CA VAL A 343 -0.19 -6.15 -10.90
C VAL A 343 -1.40 -5.25 -11.14
N PRO A 344 -1.27 -4.20 -11.99
CA PRO A 344 -2.39 -3.35 -12.36
C PRO A 344 -3.55 -4.14 -12.98
N LEU A 345 -4.77 -3.67 -12.75
CA LEU A 345 -5.95 -4.25 -13.38
C LEU A 345 -5.91 -4.09 -14.90
N ALA A 346 -6.34 -5.11 -15.63
CA ALA A 346 -6.58 -5.00 -17.06
C ALA A 346 -7.86 -4.18 -17.32
N ASP A 347 -7.93 -3.46 -18.44
CA ASP A 347 -9.07 -2.60 -18.83
C ASP A 347 -10.43 -3.27 -18.66
N LYS A 348 -10.53 -4.57 -18.98
CA LYS A 348 -11.77 -5.34 -18.85
C LYS A 348 -12.22 -5.48 -17.39
N VAL A 349 -11.27 -5.68 -16.48
CA VAL A 349 -11.52 -5.79 -15.03
C VAL A 349 -11.85 -4.41 -14.44
N THR A 350 -11.13 -3.36 -14.86
CA THR A 350 -11.46 -1.97 -14.49
C THR A 350 -12.88 -1.60 -14.92
N LYS A 351 -13.27 -1.90 -16.16
CA LYS A 351 -14.63 -1.66 -16.66
C LYS A 351 -15.69 -2.43 -15.87
N LEU A 352 -15.40 -3.66 -15.46
CA LEU A 352 -16.30 -4.44 -14.60
C LEU A 352 -16.53 -3.73 -13.26
N GLY A 353 -15.45 -3.23 -12.63
CA GLY A 353 -15.54 -2.43 -11.41
C GLY A 353 -16.37 -1.16 -11.60
N GLN A 354 -16.11 -0.41 -12.67
CA GLN A 354 -16.87 0.81 -13.01
C GLN A 354 -18.36 0.52 -13.23
N GLN A 355 -18.71 -0.57 -13.92
CA GLN A 355 -20.10 -1.00 -14.10
C GLN A 355 -20.79 -1.35 -12.77
N GLY A 356 -20.04 -1.89 -11.80
CA GLY A 356 -20.53 -2.08 -10.43
C GLY A 356 -20.82 -0.75 -9.74
N LEU A 357 -19.85 0.17 -9.77
CA LEU A 357 -19.97 1.50 -9.15
C LEU A 357 -21.11 2.35 -9.75
N GLN A 358 -21.37 2.24 -11.05
CA GLN A 358 -22.48 2.90 -11.73
C GLN A 358 -23.87 2.45 -11.24
N GLN A 359 -23.97 1.25 -10.66
CA GLN A 359 -25.22 0.75 -10.09
C GLN A 359 -25.47 1.26 -8.66
N ILE A 360 -24.50 1.95 -8.04
CA ILE A 360 -24.62 2.42 -6.66
C ILE A 360 -25.63 3.56 -6.55
N THR A 361 -26.44 3.47 -5.50
CA THR A 361 -27.49 4.42 -5.15
C THR A 361 -27.29 5.05 -3.78
N TYR A 362 -28.04 6.11 -3.51
CA TYR A 362 -28.28 6.64 -2.16
C TYR A 362 -29.78 6.71 -1.90
N GLY A 363 -30.31 5.75 -1.13
CA GLY A 363 -31.75 5.65 -0.87
C GLY A 363 -32.58 5.44 -2.13
N GLY A 364 -32.04 4.71 -3.11
CA GLY A 364 -32.68 4.40 -4.40
C GLY A 364 -32.43 5.42 -5.52
N GLU A 365 -31.76 6.54 -5.24
CA GLU A 365 -31.32 7.48 -6.28
C GLU A 365 -29.93 7.08 -6.81
N ILE A 366 -29.80 6.90 -8.13
CA ILE A 366 -28.51 6.62 -8.79
C ILE A 366 -27.57 7.82 -8.60
N LEU A 367 -26.32 7.56 -8.23
CA LEU A 367 -25.32 8.59 -7.96
C LEU A 367 -24.41 8.92 -9.13
N TRP A 368 -24.27 8.00 -10.08
CA TRP A 368 -23.43 8.13 -11.26
C TRP A 368 -24.27 7.78 -12.50
N ASP A 369 -24.80 8.80 -13.18
CA ASP A 369 -25.63 8.67 -14.38
C ASP A 369 -24.81 9.00 -15.64
N GLU A 370 -24.65 8.01 -16.52
CA GLU A 370 -23.96 8.13 -17.81
C GLU A 370 -24.70 9.03 -18.83
N ASN A 371 -26.00 9.26 -18.63
CA ASN A 371 -26.84 10.09 -19.49
C ASN A 371 -26.98 11.53 -18.99
N ALA A 372 -26.40 11.85 -17.83
CA ALA A 372 -26.24 13.24 -17.44
C ALA A 372 -25.32 13.90 -18.47
N SER A 373 -25.87 14.83 -19.25
CA SER A 373 -25.07 15.67 -20.15
C SER A 373 -23.87 16.19 -19.37
N PRO A 374 -22.65 16.23 -19.96
CA PRO A 374 -21.51 16.81 -19.28
C PRO A 374 -21.95 18.18 -18.79
N LYS A 375 -21.94 18.39 -17.46
CA LYS A 375 -22.24 19.69 -16.88
C LYS A 375 -21.13 20.63 -17.35
N SER A 376 -21.35 21.22 -18.52
CA SER A 376 -20.68 22.43 -18.92
C SER A 376 -20.96 23.47 -17.84
N GLU A 377 -19.90 24.13 -17.37
CA GLU A 377 -19.86 25.18 -16.34
C GLU A 377 -19.40 24.75 -14.94
N VAL A 378 -18.16 24.23 -14.85
CA VAL A 378 -17.13 24.80 -13.96
C VAL A 378 -15.79 24.79 -14.73
N THR A 379 -15.68 25.58 -15.79
CA THR A 379 -14.42 25.74 -16.55
C THR A 379 -14.09 27.21 -16.82
N GLN A 380 -14.68 28.13 -16.06
CA GLN A 380 -14.44 29.57 -16.25
C GLN A 380 -13.85 30.32 -15.04
N GLU A 381 -13.30 29.62 -14.03
CA GLU A 381 -12.39 30.26 -13.07
C GLU A 381 -10.99 29.64 -13.00
N ILE A 382 -10.73 28.52 -13.70
CA ILE A 382 -9.40 27.87 -13.69
C ILE A 382 -8.46 28.42 -14.79
N ASN A 383 -8.98 29.13 -15.80
CA ASN A 383 -8.21 29.55 -16.99
C ASN A 383 -7.53 30.93 -16.91
N GLN A 384 -7.25 31.47 -15.72
CA GLN A 384 -6.40 32.68 -15.60
C GLN A 384 -5.01 32.45 -15.00
N HIS A 385 -4.60 31.21 -14.72
CA HIS A 385 -3.24 30.92 -14.24
C HIS A 385 -2.53 29.83 -15.05
N THR A 386 -2.67 29.85 -16.37
CA THR A 386 -1.80 29.09 -17.29
C THR A 386 -1.08 30.05 -18.23
N GLU A 387 -0.35 31.00 -17.65
CA GLU A 387 0.85 31.54 -18.29
C GLU A 387 2.06 31.05 -17.52
N MET A 388 2.96 30.43 -18.26
CA MET A 388 4.25 29.86 -17.88
C MET A 388 4.96 30.70 -16.81
N LYS A 389 4.87 30.25 -15.55
CA LYS A 389 5.80 30.59 -14.48
C LYS A 389 6.44 29.31 -13.97
N THR A 390 7.72 29.19 -14.29
CA THR A 390 8.68 28.47 -13.45
C THR A 390 8.53 28.90 -11.98
N SER A 391 8.67 27.93 -11.05
CA SER A 391 8.76 28.00 -9.58
C SER A 391 7.49 28.35 -8.78
N ASP A 392 6.90 27.35 -8.09
CA ASP A 392 7.03 27.16 -6.62
C ASP A 392 6.07 26.04 -6.14
N GLU A 393 6.65 24.94 -5.64
CA GLU A 393 5.98 23.81 -5.00
C GLU A 393 5.27 24.27 -3.71
N LYS A 394 3.99 23.91 -3.54
CA LYS A 394 3.36 23.94 -2.21
C LYS A 394 3.67 22.62 -1.50
N GLU A 395 4.89 22.54 -1.00
CA GLU A 395 5.32 21.54 -0.03
C GLU A 395 4.70 21.82 1.34
N GLY A 396 4.13 20.79 1.98
CA GLY A 396 3.54 20.96 3.30
C GLY A 396 3.12 19.68 4.01
N GLY A 397 3.87 18.59 3.89
CA GLY A 397 3.57 17.34 4.62
C GLY A 397 4.71 16.35 4.81
N GLY A 398 5.81 16.45 4.04
CA GLY A 398 6.93 15.50 4.09
C GLY A 398 8.04 15.89 5.06
N CYS A 399 8.61 14.91 5.76
CA CYS A 399 9.90 15.06 6.44
C CYS A 399 11.05 15.02 5.42
N LEU A 400 11.12 16.00 4.51
CA LEU A 400 11.95 16.00 3.29
C LEU A 400 13.44 15.75 3.56
N ILE A 401 14.01 16.49 4.53
CA ILE A 401 15.41 16.32 4.95
C ILE A 401 15.62 14.89 5.45
N ALA A 402 14.84 14.44 6.44
CA ALA A 402 14.99 13.11 7.01
C ALA A 402 14.78 11.99 5.97
N THR A 403 13.85 12.19 5.04
CA THR A 403 13.60 11.28 3.91
C THR A 403 14.81 11.18 2.99
N ALA A 404 15.42 12.32 2.63
CA ALA A 404 16.66 12.34 1.86
C ALA A 404 17.82 11.69 2.63
N THR A 405 17.91 11.95 3.95
CA THR A 405 18.96 11.44 4.84
C THR A 405 18.89 9.93 5.05
N TYR A 406 17.71 9.38 5.31
CA TYR A 406 17.51 7.95 5.61
C TYR A 406 17.09 7.14 4.37
N GLY A 407 16.84 7.82 3.25
CA GLY A 407 16.67 7.21 1.93
C GLY A 407 15.26 6.71 1.63
N SER A 408 14.31 6.85 2.56
CA SER A 408 12.91 6.48 2.35
C SER A 408 12.01 7.20 3.34
N GLU A 409 10.79 7.51 2.91
CA GLU A 409 9.73 7.99 3.78
C GLU A 409 9.29 6.95 4.83
N MET A 410 9.51 5.66 4.53
CA MET A 410 9.22 4.53 5.42
C MET A 410 10.42 4.13 6.28
N ALA A 411 11.52 4.88 6.26
CA ALA A 411 12.63 4.62 7.17
C ALA A 411 12.15 4.76 8.63
N PRO A 412 12.56 3.89 9.58
CA PRO A 412 12.08 3.93 10.96
C PRO A 412 12.26 5.31 11.62
N GLN A 413 13.33 6.03 11.27
CA GLN A 413 13.61 7.37 11.74
C GLN A 413 12.61 8.42 11.22
N VAL A 414 12.14 8.24 9.98
CA VAL A 414 11.15 9.13 9.34
C VAL A 414 9.75 8.79 9.84
N GLN A 415 9.45 7.52 10.07
CA GLN A 415 8.21 7.07 10.69
C GLN A 415 8.08 7.54 12.13
N LEU A 416 9.15 7.48 12.93
CA LEU A 416 9.19 8.05 14.28
C LEU A 416 8.81 9.55 14.28
N LEU A 417 9.34 10.33 13.35
CA LEU A 417 9.00 11.75 13.21
C LEU A 417 7.52 11.95 12.87
N ARG A 418 6.97 11.12 11.97
CA ARG A 418 5.56 11.15 11.56
C ARG A 418 4.66 10.74 12.71
N GLU A 419 4.98 9.68 13.44
CA GLU A 419 4.21 9.23 14.60
C GLU A 419 4.19 10.30 15.70
N ILE A 420 5.33 10.91 16.04
CA ILE A 420 5.36 12.01 17.03
C ILE A 420 4.56 13.21 16.52
N ARG A 421 4.70 13.58 15.25
CA ARG A 421 3.91 14.66 14.65
C ARG A 421 2.42 14.34 14.74
N ASP A 422 1.99 13.23 14.18
CA ASP A 422 0.59 12.89 13.94
C ASP A 422 -0.12 12.48 15.23
N ASN A 423 0.53 11.69 16.08
CA ASN A 423 -0.09 11.15 17.30
C ASN A 423 0.06 12.08 18.51
N GLN A 424 1.14 12.86 18.61
CA GLN A 424 1.42 13.68 19.80
C GLN A 424 1.21 15.18 19.54
N LEU A 425 1.82 15.73 18.48
CA LEU A 425 1.79 17.17 18.24
C LEU A 425 0.47 17.64 17.60
N MET A 426 -0.04 16.92 16.60
CA MET A 426 -1.28 17.30 15.90
C MET A 426 -2.54 17.04 16.73
N ASN A 427 -2.45 16.20 17.77
CA ASN A 427 -3.55 15.91 18.68
C ASN A 427 -3.61 16.82 19.92
N SER A 428 -2.73 17.82 20.04
CA SER A 428 -2.68 18.76 21.17
C SER A 428 -2.66 20.22 20.71
N ALA A 429 -3.33 21.11 21.44
CA ALA A 429 -3.37 22.54 21.11
C ALA A 429 -1.98 23.23 21.07
N PRO A 430 -1.08 23.02 22.06
CA PRO A 430 0.27 23.57 21.99
C PRO A 430 1.11 22.93 20.87
N GLY A 431 0.91 21.64 20.57
CA GLY A 431 1.61 20.94 19.48
C GLY A 431 1.22 21.46 18.10
N MET A 432 -0.07 21.66 17.81
CA MET A 432 -0.56 22.25 16.55
C MET A 432 -0.02 23.68 16.34
N SER A 433 0.01 24.48 17.41
CA SER A 433 0.53 25.85 17.37
C SER A 433 2.03 25.87 17.04
N PHE A 434 2.80 24.97 17.66
CA PHE A 434 4.22 24.78 17.34
C PHE A 434 4.42 24.32 15.90
N MET A 435 3.69 23.29 15.46
CA MET A 435 3.81 22.72 14.11
C MET A 435 3.47 23.73 13.02
N THR A 436 2.52 24.64 13.26
CA THR A 436 2.20 25.73 12.32
C THR A 436 3.41 26.64 12.09
N GLY A 437 4.05 27.10 13.18
CA GLY A 437 5.24 27.96 13.07
C GLY A 437 6.48 27.20 12.56
N PHE A 438 6.65 25.94 12.99
CA PHE A 438 7.72 25.08 12.55
C PHE A 438 7.63 24.78 11.06
N ASN A 439 6.46 24.39 10.54
CA ASN A 439 6.25 24.07 9.13
C ASN A 439 6.58 25.27 8.24
N GLN A 440 6.11 26.47 8.61
CA GLN A 440 6.39 27.69 7.86
C GLN A 440 7.90 27.95 7.72
N LEU A 441 8.67 27.69 8.78
CA LEU A 441 10.12 27.84 8.73
C LEU A 441 10.80 26.66 8.02
N TYR A 442 10.40 25.43 8.32
CA TYR A 442 11.00 24.19 7.82
C TYR A 442 10.93 24.11 6.29
N TYR A 443 9.75 24.28 5.71
CA TYR A 443 9.56 24.20 4.25
C TYR A 443 10.17 25.39 3.50
N SER A 444 10.58 26.46 4.20
CA SER A 444 11.32 27.55 3.54
C SER A 444 12.74 27.16 3.10
N PHE A 445 13.30 26.08 3.65
CA PHE A 445 14.67 25.64 3.35
C PHE A 445 14.84 24.12 3.14
N SER A 446 13.91 23.29 3.63
CA SER A 446 14.03 21.84 3.57
C SER A 446 14.14 21.22 2.16
N PRO A 447 13.44 21.68 1.10
CA PRO A 447 13.64 21.13 -0.25
C PRO A 447 15.07 21.34 -0.75
N GLN A 448 15.62 22.53 -0.55
CA GLN A 448 16.98 22.86 -0.96
C GLN A 448 18.01 21.96 -0.28
N ILE A 449 17.82 21.70 1.02
CA ILE A 449 18.70 20.80 1.77
C ILE A 449 18.52 19.35 1.29
N ALA A 450 17.29 18.87 1.08
CA ALA A 450 17.01 17.53 0.60
C ALA A 450 17.63 17.28 -0.80
N ASP A 451 17.56 18.25 -1.70
CA ASP A 451 18.22 18.19 -3.00
C ASP A 451 19.75 18.15 -2.89
N MET A 452 20.34 18.94 -1.98
CA MET A 452 21.76 18.88 -1.70
C MET A 452 22.20 17.51 -1.17
N GLU A 453 21.38 16.85 -0.34
CA GLU A 453 21.63 15.49 0.15
C GLU A 453 21.56 14.44 -0.97
N ARG A 454 20.58 14.56 -1.87
CA ARG A 454 20.47 13.68 -3.05
C ARG A 454 21.66 13.83 -3.98
N ALA A 455 22.16 15.07 -4.16
CA ALA A 455 23.28 15.36 -5.03
C ALA A 455 24.66 15.02 -4.43
N ASN A 456 24.80 14.99 -3.09
CA ASN A 456 26.09 14.81 -2.43
C ASN A 456 26.02 13.78 -1.28
N PRO A 457 26.50 12.54 -1.51
CA PRO A 457 26.54 11.49 -0.48
C PRO A 457 27.33 11.85 0.79
N ALA A 458 28.39 12.66 0.69
CA ALA A 458 29.16 13.09 1.85
C ALA A 458 28.40 14.13 2.69
N PHE A 459 27.64 15.00 2.03
CA PHE A 459 26.73 15.94 2.71
C PHE A 459 25.59 15.20 3.41
N LYS A 460 25.00 14.20 2.74
CA LYS A 460 24.00 13.31 3.33
C LYS A 460 24.49 12.64 4.63
N GLU A 461 25.70 12.08 4.65
CA GLU A 461 26.26 11.47 5.88
C GLU A 461 26.54 12.53 6.97
N MET A 462 26.93 13.75 6.60
CA MET A 462 27.07 14.85 7.56
C MET A 462 25.72 15.25 8.17
N VAL A 463 24.68 15.38 7.35
CA VAL A 463 23.31 15.67 7.81
C VAL A 463 22.81 14.54 8.71
N LYS A 464 23.06 13.27 8.34
CA LYS A 464 22.72 12.10 9.15
C LYS A 464 23.35 12.12 10.54
N ILE A 465 24.64 12.46 10.63
CA ILE A 465 25.33 12.62 11.92
C ILE A 465 24.70 13.77 12.72
N GLY A 466 24.34 14.86 12.05
CA GLY A 466 23.73 16.03 12.66
C GLY A 466 22.30 15.81 13.17
N ILE A 467 21.46 15.05 12.46
CA ILE A 467 20.04 14.90 12.83
C ILE A 467 19.78 13.67 13.70
N THR A 468 20.62 12.63 13.67
CA THR A 468 20.36 11.39 14.42
C THR A 468 20.23 11.63 15.94
N PRO A 469 21.10 12.40 16.62
CA PRO A 469 20.94 12.67 18.05
C PRO A 469 19.67 13.49 18.35
N LEU A 470 19.28 14.40 17.44
CA LEU A 470 18.03 15.16 17.55
C LEU A 470 16.82 14.22 17.54
N LEU A 471 16.78 13.22 16.66
CA LEU A 471 15.70 12.23 16.63
C LEU A 471 15.59 11.43 17.94
N SER A 472 16.72 11.05 18.53
CA SER A 472 16.74 10.36 19.82
C SER A 472 16.20 11.23 20.96
N THR A 473 16.36 12.56 20.89
CA THR A 473 15.77 13.45 21.90
C THR A 473 14.25 13.52 21.79
N LEU A 474 13.71 13.36 20.57
CA LEU A 474 12.29 13.49 20.29
C LEU A 474 11.48 12.29 20.77
N SER A 475 12.08 11.11 20.95
CA SER A 475 11.36 9.93 21.46
C SER A 475 10.79 10.14 22.88
N VAL A 476 11.30 11.11 23.65
CA VAL A 476 10.71 11.48 24.95
C VAL A 476 9.28 12.00 24.81
N MET A 477 8.92 12.54 23.63
CA MET A 477 7.57 13.02 23.34
C MET A 477 6.53 11.89 23.24
N GLU A 478 6.95 10.63 23.05
CA GLU A 478 6.04 9.47 23.01
C GLU A 478 5.35 9.21 24.36
N TYR A 479 5.93 9.69 25.46
CA TYR A 479 5.40 9.53 26.81
C TYR A 479 4.43 10.65 27.24
N ALA A 480 4.08 11.57 26.33
CA ALA A 480 3.10 12.60 26.61
C ALA A 480 1.68 12.01 26.55
N GLU A 481 0.90 12.16 27.61
CA GLU A 481 -0.51 11.71 27.64
C GLU A 481 -1.49 12.89 27.77
N SER A 482 -0.98 14.11 27.96
CA SER A 482 -1.76 15.34 28.14
C SER A 482 -1.14 16.56 27.47
N ASP A 483 -1.96 17.58 27.15
CA ASP A 483 -1.49 18.86 26.58
C ASP A 483 -0.39 19.54 27.42
N SER A 484 -0.48 19.44 28.76
CA SER A 484 0.54 19.96 29.67
C SER A 484 1.86 19.21 29.58
N GLU A 485 1.83 17.91 29.34
CA GLU A 485 3.02 17.08 29.17
C GLU A 485 3.64 17.27 27.78
N VAL A 486 2.83 17.43 26.73
CA VAL A 486 3.35 17.80 25.39
C VAL A 486 4.11 19.12 25.47
N LEU A 487 3.57 20.11 26.18
CA LEU A 487 4.26 21.39 26.41
C LEU A 487 5.54 21.21 27.24
N GLY A 488 5.48 20.46 28.35
CA GLY A 488 6.61 20.23 29.26
C GLY A 488 7.77 19.46 28.61
N TYR A 489 7.47 18.35 27.94
CA TYR A 489 8.45 17.57 27.19
C TYR A 489 8.97 18.36 25.98
N GLY A 490 8.11 19.08 25.26
CA GLY A 490 8.52 19.92 24.13
C GLY A 490 9.56 20.98 24.53
N VAL A 491 9.33 21.70 25.63
CA VAL A 491 10.32 22.67 26.18
C VAL A 491 11.62 21.97 26.58
N SER A 492 11.54 20.78 27.19
CA SER A 492 12.70 20.01 27.61
C SER A 492 13.56 19.55 26.42
N VAL A 493 12.92 19.08 25.35
CA VAL A 493 13.58 18.69 24.09
C VAL A 493 14.27 19.89 23.45
N ILE A 494 13.61 21.06 23.39
CA ILE A 494 14.21 22.29 22.84
C ILE A 494 15.45 22.68 23.64
N LEU A 495 15.38 22.70 24.98
CA LEU A 495 16.51 23.04 25.84
C LEU A 495 17.67 22.05 25.69
N MET A 496 17.37 20.76 25.58
CA MET A 496 18.39 19.72 25.40
C MET A 496 19.12 19.88 24.05
N ASN A 497 18.39 20.16 22.97
CA ASN A 497 18.98 20.39 21.65
C ASN A 497 19.78 21.71 21.60
N LEU A 498 19.31 22.79 22.24
CA LEU A 498 20.11 24.02 22.37
C LEU A 498 21.42 23.77 23.13
N GLY A 499 21.37 22.96 24.21
CA GLY A 499 22.58 22.55 24.92
C GLY A 499 23.56 21.77 24.03
N MET A 500 23.05 20.83 23.23
CA MET A 500 23.86 19.97 22.38
C MET A 500 24.47 20.70 21.18
N TYR A 501 23.69 21.48 20.45
CA TYR A 501 24.11 22.09 19.19
C TYR A 501 24.62 23.53 19.32
N VAL A 502 24.35 24.21 20.44
CA VAL A 502 24.82 25.59 20.68
C VAL A 502 25.74 25.65 21.89
N GLY A 503 25.28 25.12 23.03
CA GLY A 503 26.00 25.21 24.31
C GLY A 503 27.35 24.49 24.31
N ALA A 504 27.37 23.20 23.94
CA ALA A 504 28.61 22.41 23.94
C ALA A 504 29.65 22.92 22.92
N PRO A 505 29.28 23.24 21.67
CA PRO A 505 30.22 23.89 20.74
C PRO A 505 30.73 25.24 21.26
N ALA A 506 29.85 26.10 21.80
CA ALA A 506 30.26 27.41 22.34
C ALA A 506 31.24 27.28 23.52
N MET A 507 31.04 26.32 24.42
CA MET A 507 31.97 26.06 25.53
C MET A 507 33.31 25.52 25.04
N LEU A 508 33.32 24.66 24.01
CA LEU A 508 34.56 24.19 23.37
C LEU A 508 35.32 25.35 22.72
N PHE A 509 34.63 26.22 21.97
CA PHE A 509 35.23 27.42 21.37
C PHE A 509 35.73 28.41 22.42
N TYR A 510 35.01 28.63 23.51
CA TYR A 510 35.45 29.46 24.63
C TYR A 510 36.68 28.87 25.33
N GLY A 511 36.71 27.56 25.57
CA GLY A 511 37.87 26.86 26.14
C GLY A 511 39.10 26.93 25.25
N LEU A 512 38.93 26.78 23.93
CA LEU A 512 40.01 26.93 22.95
C LEU A 512 40.51 28.37 22.88
N THR A 513 39.64 29.35 22.76
CA THR A 513 40.03 30.78 22.71
C THR A 513 40.69 31.27 24.00
N LYS A 514 40.29 30.75 25.17
CA LYS A 514 40.97 30.99 26.45
C LYS A 514 42.36 30.37 26.50
N LYS A 515 42.56 29.19 25.92
CA LYS A 515 43.86 28.50 25.82
C LYS A 515 44.84 29.18 24.85
N TYR A 516 44.35 29.99 23.91
CA TYR A 516 45.17 30.78 22.97
C TYR A 516 45.34 32.26 23.37
N ARG A 517 44.71 32.71 24.47
CA ARG A 517 44.80 34.09 25.00
C ARG A 517 45.48 34.20 26.38
N GLY A 518 45.92 33.09 26.97
CA GLY A 518 46.80 33.05 28.14
C GLY A 518 48.03 32.22 27.80
#